data_AF-A0A8I0KV36-F1
#
_entry.id   AF-A0A8I0KV36-F1
#
_cell.length_a   1.000
_cell.length_b   1.000
_cell.length_c   1.000
_cell.angle_alpha   90.00
_cell.angle_beta   90.00
_cell.angle_gamma   90.00
#
_symmetry.space_group_name_H-M   'P 1'
#
loop_
_entity.id
_entity.type
_entity.pdbx_description
1 polymer ?
#
loop_
_entity_poly.entity_id
_entity_poly.type
_entity_poly.pdbx_seq_one_letter_code
_entity_poly.pdbx_strand_id
1 'polypeptide(L)'
;MQKLIIQEKLNPPGDDVLALIENGMDFLDKARKELEAKEYKHSIVSFWTAVEIMLKVPLVHEHWSLVCTGKRVVRSKYLVGDFQSVTYDDAITRLEDVLNMPLPSETKKAFNIIRQHRNQVVHFYKPAFTEKDQQTILSEQAAAWFALNRFMREDWASIFGPLHSWQLARSETLLLQGNKFYSAIRLEQVKADLDKRVAGGQIVQRCDECNQDAAVTDTIDTGHHELPVLYERHCLVCSSLSGYIRMHCPACGEEMPCQQGEFTVRCSKCDVNHDRYDVLDESQFHSNWDDEFLPAGCTQCMRPGTVAKFGNGYLCTECLSFFKTLMVCECCNHAIDSVQELSYIRGCDFCDGDKRYMDD
;
A
#
# COMPACT_ATOMS: atom_id res chain seq x y z
N MET A 1 -11.92 -38.01 0.88
CA MET A 1 -12.04 -37.26 -0.38
C MET A 1 -11.06 -36.10 -0.32
N GLN A 2 -9.93 -36.25 -0.99
CA GLN A 2 -8.88 -35.22 -1.12
C GLN A 2 -9.49 -33.95 -1.71
N LYS A 3 -9.25 -32.81 -1.04
CA LYS A 3 -9.44 -31.49 -1.64
C LYS A 3 -8.50 -31.42 -2.83
N LEU A 4 -9.05 -31.37 -4.05
CA LEU A 4 -8.31 -30.93 -5.22
C LEU A 4 -7.84 -29.50 -4.92
N ILE A 5 -6.55 -29.35 -4.64
CA ILE A 5 -5.84 -28.11 -4.87
C ILE A 5 -5.83 -27.96 -6.38
N ILE A 6 -6.78 -27.20 -6.92
CA ILE A 6 -6.62 -26.62 -8.25
C ILE A 6 -5.43 -25.67 -8.07
N GLN A 7 -4.26 -26.10 -8.52
CA GLN A 7 -3.21 -25.17 -8.88
C GLN A 7 -3.81 -24.32 -10.00
N GLU A 8 -4.38 -23.16 -9.65
CA GLU A 8 -4.52 -22.08 -10.62
C GLU A 8 -3.12 -21.88 -11.19
N LYS A 9 -2.95 -22.22 -12.47
CA LYS A 9 -1.77 -21.79 -13.19
C LYS A 9 -1.76 -20.28 -13.09
N LEU A 10 -0.90 -19.71 -12.24
CA LEU A 10 -0.51 -18.32 -12.38
C LEU A 10 0.06 -18.23 -13.80
N ASN A 11 -0.73 -17.72 -14.73
CA ASN A 11 -0.26 -17.34 -16.04
C ASN A 11 0.27 -15.92 -15.87
N PRO A 12 1.59 -15.74 -15.66
CA PRO A 12 2.13 -14.42 -15.39
C PRO A 12 1.78 -13.49 -16.56
N PRO A 13 1.48 -12.20 -16.28
CA PRO A 13 1.18 -11.24 -17.33
C PRO A 13 2.36 -11.16 -18.31
N GLY A 14 2.07 -11.28 -19.61
CA GLY A 14 3.08 -11.04 -20.65
C GLY A 14 3.45 -9.55 -20.73
N ASP A 15 4.54 -9.23 -21.42
CA ASP A 15 5.10 -7.87 -21.52
C ASP A 15 4.07 -6.82 -21.95
N ASP A 16 3.17 -7.15 -22.89
CA ASP A 16 2.10 -6.25 -23.34
C ASP A 16 1.11 -5.89 -22.22
N VAL A 17 0.83 -6.84 -21.34
CA VAL A 17 -0.10 -6.65 -20.20
C VAL A 17 0.58 -5.77 -19.16
N LEU A 18 1.85 -6.03 -18.86
CA LEU A 18 2.65 -5.23 -17.95
C LEU A 18 2.75 -3.77 -18.42
N ALA A 19 3.10 -3.55 -19.69
CA ALA A 19 3.17 -2.21 -20.26
C ALA A 19 1.82 -1.48 -20.22
N LEU A 20 0.71 -2.20 -20.39
CA LEU A 20 -0.64 -1.61 -20.30
C LEU A 20 -1.01 -1.25 -18.85
N ILE A 21 -0.64 -2.09 -17.88
CA ILE A 21 -0.81 -1.81 -16.45
C ILE A 21 -0.01 -0.56 -16.07
N GLU A 22 1.29 -0.52 -16.40
CA GLU A 22 2.18 0.61 -16.11
C GLU A 22 1.62 1.92 -16.69
N ASN A 23 1.20 1.91 -17.97
CA ASN A 23 0.59 3.07 -18.60
C ASN A 23 -0.71 3.50 -17.89
N GLY A 24 -1.57 2.56 -17.51
CA GLY A 24 -2.79 2.86 -16.76
C GLY A 24 -2.46 3.48 -15.39
N MET A 25 -1.44 2.96 -14.70
CA MET A 25 -0.99 3.45 -13.41
C MET A 25 -0.38 4.85 -13.51
N ASP A 26 0.36 5.15 -14.57
CA ASP A 26 0.89 6.48 -14.85
C ASP A 26 -0.25 7.51 -15.01
N PHE A 27 -1.33 7.16 -15.72
CA PHE A 27 -2.50 8.03 -15.83
C PHE A 27 -3.26 8.19 -14.51
N LEU A 28 -3.32 7.17 -13.66
CA LEU A 28 -3.85 7.29 -12.30
C LEU A 28 -3.00 8.25 -11.46
N ASP A 29 -1.69 8.04 -11.39
CA ASP A 29 -0.81 8.91 -10.61
C ASP A 29 -0.83 10.37 -11.12
N LYS A 30 -0.90 10.55 -12.44
CA LYS A 30 -1.09 11.87 -13.05
C LYS A 30 -2.41 12.51 -12.63
N ALA A 31 -3.52 11.77 -12.69
CA ALA A 31 -4.82 12.28 -12.27
C ALA A 31 -4.83 12.68 -10.79
N ARG A 32 -4.13 11.95 -9.92
CA ARG A 32 -3.93 12.28 -8.50
C ARG A 32 -3.14 13.58 -8.34
N LYS A 33 -1.99 13.72 -9.00
CA LYS A 33 -1.15 14.94 -8.94
C LYS A 33 -1.91 16.18 -9.45
N GLU A 34 -2.66 16.03 -10.54
CA GLU A 34 -3.51 17.10 -11.09
C GLU A 34 -4.62 17.48 -10.10
N LEU A 35 -5.18 16.51 -9.38
CA LEU A 35 -6.16 16.76 -8.32
C LEU A 35 -5.56 17.55 -7.15
N GLU A 36 -4.37 17.16 -6.69
CA GLU A 36 -3.61 17.86 -5.63
C GLU A 36 -3.25 19.30 -6.03
N ALA A 37 -2.90 19.50 -7.30
CA ALA A 37 -2.65 20.82 -7.90
C ALA A 37 -3.93 21.63 -8.20
N LYS A 38 -5.12 21.08 -7.91
CA LYS A 38 -6.45 21.68 -8.20
C LYS A 38 -6.72 21.88 -9.70
N GLU A 39 -6.05 21.11 -10.56
CA GLU A 39 -6.25 21.07 -12.01
C GLU A 39 -7.39 20.09 -12.38
N TYR A 40 -8.59 20.29 -11.84
CA TYR A 40 -9.69 19.33 -11.93
C TYR A 40 -10.05 18.90 -13.35
N LYS A 41 -9.98 19.82 -14.34
CA LYS A 41 -10.24 19.49 -15.75
C LYS A 41 -9.25 18.46 -16.28
N HIS A 42 -7.97 18.63 -15.98
CA HIS A 42 -6.92 17.70 -16.41
C HIS A 42 -7.06 16.37 -15.66
N SER A 43 -7.32 16.42 -14.35
CA SER A 43 -7.51 15.23 -13.52
C SER A 43 -8.64 14.33 -14.06
N ILE A 44 -9.77 14.90 -14.48
CA ILE A 44 -10.87 14.13 -15.10
C ILE A 44 -10.42 13.44 -16.40
N VAL A 45 -9.66 14.13 -17.25
CA VAL A 45 -9.18 13.58 -18.53
C VAL A 45 -8.18 12.45 -18.29
N SER A 46 -7.20 12.67 -17.41
CA SER A 46 -6.20 11.67 -17.03
C SER A 46 -6.87 10.46 -16.38
N PHE A 47 -7.81 10.68 -15.45
CA PHE A 47 -8.53 9.60 -14.77
C PHE A 47 -9.41 8.79 -15.72
N TRP A 48 -10.15 9.44 -16.61
CA TRP A 48 -10.93 8.71 -17.62
C TRP A 48 -10.03 7.88 -18.54
N THR A 49 -8.88 8.42 -18.92
CA THR A 49 -7.89 7.67 -19.73
C THR A 49 -7.40 6.43 -18.97
N ALA A 50 -7.12 6.54 -17.67
CA ALA A 50 -6.80 5.40 -16.82
C ALA A 50 -7.93 4.37 -16.78
N VAL A 51 -9.19 4.79 -16.60
CA VAL A 51 -10.36 3.88 -16.64
C VAL A 51 -10.39 3.11 -17.97
N GLU A 52 -10.25 3.79 -19.11
CA GLU A 52 -10.26 3.12 -20.42
C GLU A 52 -9.12 2.10 -20.59
N ILE A 53 -7.93 2.40 -20.05
CA ILE A 53 -6.78 1.51 -20.09
C ILE A 53 -6.97 0.30 -19.16
N MET A 54 -7.37 0.54 -17.91
CA MET A 54 -7.49 -0.51 -16.90
C MET A 54 -8.59 -1.52 -17.23
N LEU A 55 -9.72 -1.08 -17.80
CA LEU A 55 -10.77 -2.01 -18.28
C LEU A 55 -10.29 -2.94 -19.41
N LYS A 56 -9.21 -2.58 -20.10
CA LYS A 56 -8.63 -3.37 -21.20
C LYS A 56 -7.57 -4.36 -20.72
N VAL A 57 -7.06 -4.22 -19.49
CA VAL A 57 -6.04 -5.12 -18.93
C VAL A 57 -6.50 -6.58 -18.92
N PRO A 58 -7.70 -6.93 -18.41
CA PRO A 58 -8.18 -8.32 -18.46
C PRO A 58 -8.36 -8.84 -19.90
N LEU A 59 -8.78 -7.97 -20.82
CA LEU A 59 -8.95 -8.32 -22.23
C LEU A 59 -7.62 -8.66 -22.90
N VAL A 60 -6.56 -7.88 -22.67
CA VAL A 60 -5.23 -8.16 -23.23
C VAL A 60 -4.60 -9.38 -22.56
N HIS A 61 -4.83 -9.59 -21.27
CA HIS A 61 -4.37 -10.77 -20.54
C HIS A 61 -4.95 -12.06 -21.11
N GLU A 62 -6.23 -12.07 -21.47
CA GLU A 62 -6.84 -13.19 -22.19
C GLU A 62 -6.29 -13.29 -23.62
N HIS A 63 -6.45 -12.24 -24.43
CA HIS A 63 -5.90 -12.20 -25.78
C HIS A 63 -5.89 -10.77 -26.35
N TRP A 64 -4.73 -10.29 -26.82
CA TRP A 64 -4.53 -8.93 -27.38
C TRP A 64 -5.57 -8.49 -28.42
N SER A 65 -6.13 -9.39 -29.22
CA SER A 65 -7.15 -9.01 -30.22
C SER A 65 -8.45 -8.52 -29.60
N LEU A 66 -8.72 -8.85 -28.33
CA LEU A 66 -9.92 -8.43 -27.60
C LEU A 66 -9.94 -6.93 -27.31
N VAL A 67 -8.86 -6.19 -27.52
CA VAL A 67 -8.87 -4.72 -27.47
C VAL A 67 -8.87 -4.07 -28.85
N CYS A 68 -8.90 -4.86 -29.92
CA CYS A 68 -8.96 -4.38 -31.29
C CYS A 68 -10.39 -4.44 -31.86
N THR A 69 -10.66 -3.53 -32.78
CA THR A 69 -11.92 -3.45 -33.55
C THR A 69 -11.65 -3.84 -35.00
N GLY A 70 -12.65 -4.46 -35.65
CA GLY A 70 -12.58 -4.85 -37.06
C GLY A 70 -12.40 -6.36 -37.29
N LYS A 71 -12.63 -6.80 -38.53
CA LYS A 71 -12.66 -8.23 -38.92
C LYS A 71 -11.28 -8.87 -39.12
N ARG A 72 -10.25 -8.05 -39.39
CA ARG A 72 -8.88 -8.51 -39.62
C ARG A 72 -7.92 -7.68 -38.78
N VAL A 73 -7.46 -8.28 -37.70
CA VAL A 73 -6.49 -7.69 -36.76
C VAL A 73 -5.12 -8.33 -37.02
N VAL A 74 -4.06 -7.53 -37.00
CA VAL A 74 -2.70 -7.97 -37.34
C VAL A 74 -1.78 -7.69 -36.17
N ARG A 75 -1.11 -8.73 -35.66
CA ARG A 75 -0.26 -8.64 -34.46
C ARG A 75 0.85 -7.60 -34.59
N SER A 76 1.54 -7.54 -35.73
CA SER A 76 2.62 -6.56 -35.95
C SER A 76 2.14 -5.11 -35.94
N LYS A 77 0.91 -4.84 -36.37
CA LYS A 77 0.29 -3.50 -36.29
C LYS A 77 -0.12 -3.13 -34.86
N TYR A 78 -0.67 -4.10 -34.12
CA TYR A 78 -0.98 -3.92 -32.71
C TYR A 78 0.26 -3.51 -31.89
N LEU A 79 1.38 -4.21 -32.08
CA LEU A 79 2.63 -3.97 -31.34
C LEU A 79 3.21 -2.56 -31.54
N VAL A 80 2.86 -1.88 -32.64
CA VAL A 80 3.28 -0.49 -32.93
C VAL A 80 2.16 0.53 -32.71
N GLY A 81 1.02 0.11 -32.16
CA GLY A 81 -0.13 0.98 -31.90
C GLY A 81 -0.96 1.36 -33.13
N ASP A 82 -0.69 0.78 -34.30
CA ASP A 82 -1.46 1.02 -35.55
C ASP A 82 -2.73 0.14 -35.60
N PHE A 83 -3.62 0.35 -34.65
CA PHE A 83 -4.91 -0.36 -34.62
C PHE A 83 -6.03 0.52 -34.08
N GLN A 84 -7.26 0.20 -34.47
CA GLN A 84 -8.43 0.79 -33.85
C GLN A 84 -8.77 0.03 -32.58
N SER A 85 -8.74 0.71 -31.44
CA SER A 85 -9.12 0.11 -30.16
C SER A 85 -10.64 0.05 -29.98
N VAL A 86 -11.09 -0.89 -29.16
CA VAL A 86 -12.48 -1.01 -28.71
C VAL A 86 -12.92 0.21 -27.92
N THR A 87 -14.20 0.55 -28.03
CA THR A 87 -14.82 1.59 -27.21
C THR A 87 -15.00 1.10 -25.76
N TYR A 88 -15.33 2.01 -24.85
CA TYR A 88 -15.72 1.67 -23.48
C TYR A 88 -16.89 0.66 -23.43
N ASP A 89 -17.93 0.89 -24.24
CA ASP A 89 -19.11 0.01 -24.26
C ASP A 89 -18.77 -1.37 -24.82
N ASP A 90 -17.91 -1.43 -25.86
CA ASP A 90 -17.38 -2.68 -26.39
C ASP A 90 -16.52 -3.42 -25.35
N ALA A 91 -15.68 -2.71 -24.60
CA ALA A 91 -14.81 -3.31 -23.58
C ALA A 91 -15.64 -3.93 -22.46
N ILE A 92 -16.67 -3.23 -21.96
CA ILE A 92 -17.59 -3.77 -20.95
C ILE A 92 -18.32 -4.99 -21.47
N THR A 93 -18.82 -4.94 -22.71
CA THR A 93 -19.51 -6.07 -23.34
C THR A 93 -18.58 -7.28 -23.45
N ARG A 94 -17.31 -7.08 -23.81
CA ARG A 94 -16.33 -8.17 -23.89
C ARG A 94 -15.95 -8.72 -22.51
N LEU A 95 -15.80 -7.87 -21.50
CA LEU A 95 -15.57 -8.31 -20.13
C LEU A 95 -16.72 -9.22 -19.65
N GLU A 96 -17.96 -8.82 -19.92
CA GLU A 96 -19.17 -9.56 -19.53
C GLU A 96 -19.35 -10.86 -20.35
N ASP A 97 -19.41 -10.75 -21.68
CA ASP A 97 -19.80 -11.86 -22.55
C ASP A 97 -18.66 -12.85 -22.86
N VAL A 98 -17.41 -12.38 -22.87
CA VAL A 98 -16.24 -13.20 -23.24
C VAL A 98 -15.50 -13.70 -22.01
N LEU A 99 -15.21 -12.81 -21.04
CA LEU A 99 -14.44 -13.17 -19.85
C LEU A 99 -15.31 -13.58 -18.66
N ASN A 100 -16.64 -13.39 -18.72
CA ASN A 100 -17.55 -13.60 -17.60
C ASN A 100 -17.17 -12.77 -16.36
N MET A 101 -16.74 -11.52 -16.60
CA MET A 101 -16.32 -10.52 -15.60
C MET A 101 -17.24 -9.28 -15.67
N PRO A 102 -18.54 -9.41 -15.36
CA PRO A 102 -19.48 -8.30 -15.48
C PRO A 102 -19.20 -7.19 -14.46
N LEU A 103 -19.32 -5.93 -14.89
CA LEU A 103 -19.30 -4.78 -13.98
C LEU A 103 -20.68 -4.58 -13.31
N PRO A 104 -20.75 -4.30 -12.00
CA PRO A 104 -22.00 -3.91 -11.35
C PRO A 104 -22.62 -2.66 -11.97
N SER A 105 -23.95 -2.56 -11.92
CA SER A 105 -24.69 -1.42 -12.51
C SER A 105 -24.22 -0.07 -11.96
N GLU A 106 -23.94 0.01 -10.67
CA GLU A 106 -23.49 1.25 -10.02
C GLU A 106 -22.09 1.67 -10.49
N THR A 107 -21.19 0.72 -10.72
CA THR A 107 -19.88 0.98 -11.34
C THR A 107 -20.06 1.51 -12.76
N LYS A 108 -20.88 0.84 -13.58
CA LYS A 108 -21.15 1.27 -14.96
C LYS A 108 -21.67 2.71 -14.99
N LYS A 109 -22.56 3.09 -14.05
CA LYS A 109 -23.07 4.46 -13.89
C LYS A 109 -21.96 5.43 -13.49
N ALA A 110 -21.16 5.12 -12.47
CA ALA A 110 -20.08 5.98 -12.01
C ALA A 110 -19.06 6.29 -13.13
N PHE A 111 -18.63 5.28 -13.89
CA PHE A 111 -17.74 5.48 -15.04
C PHE A 111 -18.40 6.30 -16.15
N ASN A 112 -19.68 6.07 -16.45
CA ASN A 112 -20.37 6.84 -17.47
C ASN A 112 -20.50 8.33 -17.11
N ILE A 113 -20.67 8.66 -15.83
CA ILE A 113 -20.66 10.06 -15.35
C ILE A 113 -19.31 10.71 -15.64
N ILE A 114 -18.20 10.04 -15.31
CA ILE A 114 -16.84 10.55 -15.59
C ILE A 114 -16.60 10.70 -17.08
N ARG A 115 -17.07 9.75 -17.90
CA ARG A 115 -17.02 9.87 -19.37
C ARG A 115 -17.74 11.13 -19.87
N GLN A 116 -18.91 11.43 -19.31
CA GLN A 116 -19.68 12.62 -19.67
C GLN A 116 -18.94 13.90 -19.27
N HIS A 117 -18.37 13.95 -18.06
CA HIS A 117 -17.53 15.07 -17.63
C HIS A 117 -16.31 15.24 -18.52
N ARG A 118 -15.61 14.16 -18.86
CA ARG A 118 -14.48 14.18 -19.80
C ARG A 118 -14.90 14.76 -21.14
N ASN A 119 -16.01 14.29 -21.70
CA ASN A 119 -16.52 14.79 -22.98
C ASN A 119 -16.88 16.27 -22.89
N GLN A 120 -17.46 16.68 -21.77
CA GLN A 120 -17.77 18.07 -21.53
C GLN A 120 -16.52 18.95 -21.48
N VAL A 121 -15.49 18.58 -20.71
CA VAL A 121 -14.28 19.41 -20.56
C VAL A 121 -13.39 19.41 -21.80
N VAL A 122 -13.38 18.33 -22.58
CA VAL A 122 -12.58 18.20 -23.81
C VAL A 122 -13.26 18.87 -25.01
N HIS A 123 -14.57 18.68 -25.17
CA HIS A 123 -15.28 19.12 -26.38
C HIS A 123 -16.08 20.41 -26.21
N PHE A 124 -16.34 20.86 -24.97
CA PHE A 124 -17.09 22.08 -24.71
C PHE A 124 -16.28 23.03 -23.84
N TYR A 125 -16.23 24.30 -24.24
CA TYR A 125 -15.69 25.35 -23.39
C TYR A 125 -16.65 25.59 -22.22
N LYS A 126 -16.41 24.94 -21.07
CA LYS A 126 -17.02 25.33 -19.80
C LYS A 126 -16.18 26.43 -19.15
N PRO A 127 -16.77 27.56 -18.70
CA PRO A 127 -16.10 28.48 -17.79
C PRO A 127 -15.64 27.72 -16.52
N ALA A 128 -14.76 28.34 -15.72
CA ALA A 128 -14.23 27.72 -14.51
C ALA A 128 -15.35 27.06 -13.68
N PHE A 129 -15.10 25.86 -13.17
CA PHE A 129 -16.08 25.14 -12.36
C PHE A 129 -16.45 25.96 -11.13
N THR A 130 -17.74 26.09 -10.84
CA THR A 130 -18.18 26.65 -9.56
C THR A 130 -17.75 25.71 -8.42
N GLU A 131 -17.69 26.20 -7.19
CA GLU A 131 -17.36 25.35 -6.03
C GLU A 131 -18.30 24.14 -5.91
N LYS A 132 -19.58 24.32 -6.22
CA LYS A 132 -20.58 23.25 -6.22
C LYS A 132 -20.33 22.22 -7.33
N ASP A 133 -19.94 22.67 -8.52
CA ASP A 133 -19.55 21.77 -9.60
C ASP A 133 -18.31 20.95 -9.21
N GLN A 134 -17.32 21.60 -8.58
CA GLN A 134 -16.11 20.93 -8.10
C GLN A 134 -16.44 19.85 -7.08
N GLN A 135 -17.25 20.15 -6.06
CA GLN A 135 -17.65 19.15 -5.05
C GLN A 135 -18.37 17.95 -5.67
N THR A 136 -19.25 18.20 -6.64
CA THR A 136 -19.99 17.14 -7.34
C THR A 136 -19.05 16.25 -8.14
N ILE A 137 -18.18 16.86 -8.96
CA ILE A 137 -17.18 16.16 -9.77
C ILE A 137 -16.24 15.34 -8.88
N LEU A 138 -15.76 15.90 -7.77
CA LEU A 138 -14.90 15.19 -6.83
C LEU A 138 -15.61 13.97 -6.25
N SER A 139 -16.90 14.09 -5.90
CA SER A 139 -17.70 12.97 -5.38
C SER A 139 -17.83 11.84 -6.39
N GLU A 140 -18.18 12.19 -7.62
CA GLU A 140 -18.39 11.24 -8.71
C GLU A 140 -17.06 10.58 -9.11
N GLN A 141 -15.96 11.35 -9.15
CA GLN A 141 -14.62 10.83 -9.45
C GLN A 141 -14.15 9.91 -8.33
N ALA A 142 -14.39 10.23 -7.05
CA ALA A 142 -14.05 9.36 -5.94
C ALA A 142 -14.81 8.03 -6.00
N ALA A 143 -16.12 8.06 -6.29
CA ALA A 143 -16.92 6.85 -6.44
C ALA A 143 -16.39 5.95 -7.56
N ALA A 144 -16.05 6.53 -8.71
CA ALA A 144 -15.44 5.81 -9.82
C ALA A 144 -14.03 5.29 -9.46
N TRP A 145 -13.22 6.08 -8.76
CA TRP A 145 -11.87 5.71 -8.37
C TRP A 145 -11.87 4.49 -7.44
N PHE A 146 -12.67 4.53 -6.37
CA PHE A 146 -12.77 3.40 -5.44
C PHE A 146 -13.34 2.16 -6.12
N ALA A 147 -14.28 2.32 -7.05
CA ALA A 147 -14.78 1.20 -7.84
C ALA A 147 -13.67 0.58 -8.71
N LEU A 148 -12.86 1.40 -9.39
CA LEU A 148 -11.74 0.92 -10.20
C LEU A 148 -10.66 0.25 -9.35
N ASN A 149 -10.28 0.86 -8.23
CA ASN A 149 -9.32 0.30 -7.29
C ASN A 149 -9.76 -1.07 -6.77
N ARG A 150 -11.04 -1.25 -6.45
CA ARG A 150 -11.58 -2.55 -6.04
C ARG A 150 -11.37 -3.62 -7.11
N PHE A 151 -11.66 -3.33 -8.38
CA PHE A 151 -11.40 -4.29 -9.45
C PHE A 151 -9.93 -4.68 -9.52
N MET A 152 -9.02 -3.70 -9.54
CA MET A 152 -7.59 -3.98 -9.70
C MET A 152 -7.00 -4.73 -8.50
N ARG A 153 -7.47 -4.43 -7.28
CA ARG A 153 -6.91 -4.98 -6.04
C ARG A 153 -7.58 -6.26 -5.55
N GLU A 154 -8.82 -6.51 -5.97
CA GLU A 154 -9.61 -7.66 -5.52
C GLU A 154 -9.96 -8.54 -6.73
N ASP A 155 -10.89 -8.11 -7.57
CA ASP A 155 -11.45 -8.94 -8.65
C ASP A 155 -10.39 -9.40 -9.66
N TRP A 156 -9.37 -8.57 -9.92
CA TRP A 156 -8.31 -8.77 -10.92
C TRP A 156 -6.92 -8.94 -10.30
N ALA A 157 -6.84 -9.18 -8.98
CA ALA A 157 -5.58 -9.24 -8.24
C ALA A 157 -4.57 -10.25 -8.84
N SER A 158 -5.07 -11.36 -9.38
CA SER A 158 -4.26 -12.40 -10.03
C SER A 158 -3.55 -11.92 -11.30
N ILE A 159 -4.06 -10.89 -11.98
CA ILE A 159 -3.48 -10.31 -13.20
C ILE A 159 -2.38 -9.30 -12.84
N PHE A 160 -2.61 -8.44 -11.84
CA PHE A 160 -1.69 -7.36 -11.46
C PHE A 160 -0.46 -7.88 -10.70
N GLY A 161 -0.63 -8.96 -9.93
CA GLY A 161 0.44 -9.53 -9.11
C GLY A 161 0.86 -8.64 -7.93
N PRO A 162 1.81 -9.10 -7.09
CA PRO A 162 2.12 -8.44 -5.81
C PRO A 162 2.69 -7.01 -5.96
N LEU A 163 3.59 -6.79 -6.92
CA LEU A 163 4.26 -5.51 -7.09
C LEU A 163 3.28 -4.38 -7.46
N HIS A 164 2.46 -4.57 -8.50
CA HIS A 164 1.47 -3.56 -8.89
C HIS A 164 0.37 -3.41 -7.86
N SER A 165 -0.03 -4.50 -7.18
CA SER A 165 -0.99 -4.43 -6.07
C SER A 165 -0.47 -3.53 -4.95
N TRP A 166 0.82 -3.63 -4.60
CA TRP A 166 1.46 -2.74 -3.64
C TRP A 166 1.50 -1.29 -4.13
N GLN A 167 1.88 -1.06 -5.40
CA GLN A 167 1.92 0.28 -5.98
C GLN A 167 0.52 0.94 -6.02
N LEU A 168 -0.53 0.19 -6.35
CA LEU A 168 -1.92 0.66 -6.33
C LEU A 168 -2.38 1.01 -4.91
N ALA A 169 -2.09 0.15 -3.93
CA ALA A 169 -2.38 0.43 -2.52
C ALA A 169 -1.66 1.70 -2.04
N ARG A 170 -0.38 1.85 -2.38
CA ARG A 170 0.40 3.05 -2.06
C ARG A 170 -0.18 4.31 -2.71
N SER A 171 -0.57 4.24 -3.99
CA SER A 171 -1.19 5.37 -4.70
C SER A 171 -2.51 5.81 -4.06
N GLU A 172 -3.35 4.84 -3.66
CA GLU A 172 -4.59 5.11 -2.91
C GLU A 172 -4.32 5.74 -1.54
N THR A 173 -3.35 5.22 -0.77
CA THR A 173 -2.92 5.81 0.49
C THR A 173 -2.52 7.27 0.30
N LEU A 174 -1.67 7.57 -0.69
CA LEU A 174 -1.24 8.95 -0.97
C LEU A 174 -2.40 9.87 -1.34
N LEU A 175 -3.34 9.39 -2.17
CA LEU A 175 -4.55 10.14 -2.52
C LEU A 175 -5.38 10.48 -1.27
N LEU A 176 -5.56 9.52 -0.37
CA LEU A 176 -6.35 9.71 0.86
C LEU A 176 -5.65 10.59 1.89
N GLN A 177 -4.31 10.56 1.96
CA GLN A 177 -3.52 11.45 2.80
C GLN A 177 -3.54 12.89 2.27
N GLY A 178 -3.40 13.07 0.95
CA GLY A 178 -3.35 14.38 0.29
C GLY A 178 -4.70 15.06 0.10
N ASN A 179 -5.81 14.32 0.19
CA ASN A 179 -7.14 14.84 -0.15
C ASN A 179 -8.20 14.55 0.92
N LYS A 180 -8.52 15.59 1.73
CA LYS A 180 -9.55 15.54 2.79
C LYS A 180 -10.93 15.15 2.30
N PHE A 181 -11.27 15.46 1.05
CA PHE A 181 -12.56 15.12 0.47
C PHE A 181 -12.66 13.62 0.18
N TYR A 182 -11.62 13.05 -0.43
CA TYR A 182 -11.57 11.60 -0.69
C TYR A 182 -11.50 10.80 0.61
N SER A 183 -10.73 11.27 1.59
CA SER A 183 -10.66 10.58 2.89
C SER A 183 -11.98 10.63 3.66
N ALA A 184 -12.76 11.71 3.54
CA ALA A 184 -14.10 11.79 4.12
C ALA A 184 -15.08 10.81 3.45
N ILE A 185 -15.03 10.66 2.12
CA ILE A 185 -15.85 9.66 1.42
C ILE A 185 -15.46 8.25 1.86
N ARG A 186 -14.16 7.96 1.97
CA ARG A 186 -13.68 6.65 2.42
C ARG A 186 -14.08 6.35 3.86
N LEU A 187 -14.12 7.37 4.74
CA LEU A 187 -14.61 7.23 6.11
C LEU A 187 -16.04 6.67 6.16
N GLU A 188 -16.95 7.21 5.34
CA GLU A 188 -18.33 6.72 5.28
C GLU A 188 -18.41 5.25 4.82
N GLN A 189 -17.49 4.81 3.94
CA GLN A 189 -17.44 3.42 3.48
C GLN A 189 -16.98 2.45 4.59
N VAL A 190 -16.07 2.87 5.47
CA VAL A 190 -15.50 2.02 6.53
C VAL A 190 -16.18 2.20 7.89
N LYS A 191 -17.19 3.07 7.97
CA LYS A 191 -17.91 3.41 9.20
C LYS A 191 -18.48 2.20 9.92
N ALA A 192 -19.09 1.27 9.19
CA ALA A 192 -19.65 0.05 9.78
C ALA A 192 -18.58 -0.83 10.44
N ASP A 193 -17.35 -0.85 9.91
CA ASP A 193 -16.25 -1.59 10.51
C ASP A 193 -15.63 -0.84 11.70
N LEU A 194 -15.56 0.49 11.64
CA LEU A 194 -15.19 1.32 12.79
C LEU A 194 -16.15 1.14 13.96
N ASP A 195 -17.47 1.16 13.71
CA ASP A 195 -18.49 0.99 14.73
C ASP A 195 -18.36 -0.38 15.43
N LYS A 196 -18.04 -1.45 14.68
CA LYS A 196 -17.76 -2.77 15.26
C LYS A 196 -16.54 -2.77 16.16
N ARG A 197 -15.47 -2.07 15.78
CA ARG A 197 -14.23 -1.97 16.57
C ARG A 197 -14.45 -1.21 17.87
N VAL A 198 -15.19 -0.09 17.81
CA VAL A 198 -15.60 0.67 19.00
C VAL A 198 -16.46 -0.20 19.92
N ALA A 199 -17.44 -0.93 19.37
CA ALA A 199 -18.28 -1.84 20.15
C ALA A 199 -17.47 -2.99 20.79
N GLY A 200 -16.36 -3.40 20.17
CA GLY A 200 -15.39 -4.34 20.70
C GLY A 200 -14.43 -3.77 21.74
N GLY A 201 -14.54 -2.48 22.09
CA GLY A 201 -13.69 -1.81 23.07
C GLY A 201 -12.36 -1.27 22.54
N GLN A 202 -12.15 -1.28 21.21
CA GLN A 202 -10.95 -0.69 20.63
C GLN A 202 -11.00 0.84 20.67
N ILE A 203 -9.83 1.46 20.86
CA ILE A 203 -9.69 2.92 20.85
C ILE A 203 -9.59 3.38 19.39
N VAL A 204 -10.49 4.30 19.00
CA VAL A 204 -10.44 5.01 17.72
C VAL A 204 -10.03 6.45 17.96
N GLN A 205 -9.05 6.92 17.20
CA GLN A 205 -8.52 8.29 17.27
C GLN A 205 -8.43 8.93 15.88
N ARG A 206 -8.16 10.23 15.88
CA ARG A 206 -7.87 10.98 14.66
C ARG A 206 -6.53 10.53 14.08
N CYS A 207 -6.51 10.19 12.79
CA CYS A 207 -5.30 9.84 12.06
C CYS A 207 -4.45 11.09 11.77
N ASP A 208 -3.16 11.02 12.09
CA ASP A 208 -2.20 12.11 11.89
C ASP A 208 -1.95 12.43 10.40
N GLU A 209 -2.13 11.43 9.52
CA GLU A 209 -1.88 11.55 8.08
C GLU A 209 -3.12 12.08 7.33
N CYS A 210 -4.25 11.36 7.36
CA CYS A 210 -5.43 11.71 6.57
C CYS A 210 -6.45 12.57 7.31
N ASN A 211 -6.22 12.86 8.61
CA ASN A 211 -7.07 13.69 9.46
C ASN A 211 -8.51 13.18 9.71
N GLN A 212 -8.77 11.89 9.45
CA GLN A 212 -10.07 11.25 9.74
C GLN A 212 -10.04 10.49 11.07
N ASP A 213 -11.19 10.40 11.74
CA ASP A 213 -11.37 9.66 12.99
C ASP A 213 -11.49 8.16 12.71
N ALA A 214 -10.37 7.56 12.32
CA ALA A 214 -10.30 6.19 11.82
C ALA A 214 -9.00 5.45 12.17
N ALA A 215 -8.15 6.00 13.03
CA ALA A 215 -6.95 5.33 13.51
C ALA A 215 -7.31 4.41 14.69
N VAL A 216 -7.09 3.12 14.53
CA VAL A 216 -7.33 2.10 15.55
C VAL A 216 -6.00 1.69 16.15
N THR A 217 -5.96 1.60 17.47
CA THR A 217 -4.77 1.17 18.20
C THR A 217 -4.92 -0.29 18.64
N ASP A 218 -3.96 -1.10 18.25
CA ASP A 218 -3.77 -2.48 18.68
C ASP A 218 -2.53 -2.58 19.57
N THR A 219 -2.52 -3.54 20.50
CA THR A 219 -1.35 -3.85 21.35
C THR A 219 -0.63 -5.05 20.76
N ILE A 220 0.69 -4.96 20.63
CA ILE A 220 1.52 -6.09 20.18
C ILE A 220 2.02 -6.85 21.41
N ASP A 221 1.78 -8.17 21.42
CA ASP A 221 2.27 -9.05 22.49
C ASP A 221 3.78 -9.28 22.39
N THR A 222 4.51 -8.57 23.25
CA THR A 222 5.95 -8.68 23.46
C THR A 222 6.29 -9.47 24.73
N GLY A 223 5.31 -10.04 25.43
CA GLY A 223 5.51 -10.79 26.68
C GLY A 223 5.59 -9.93 27.95
N HIS A 224 5.50 -8.60 27.85
CA HIS A 224 5.37 -7.72 29.01
C HIS A 224 3.94 -7.80 29.59
N HIS A 225 3.85 -7.79 30.92
CA HIS A 225 2.57 -7.77 31.64
C HIS A 225 2.12 -6.33 32.00
N GLU A 226 3.06 -5.40 32.03
CA GLU A 226 2.86 -3.97 32.27
C GLU A 226 3.72 -3.17 31.26
N LEU A 227 4.25 -2.01 31.64
CA LEU A 227 5.20 -1.28 30.81
C LEU A 227 6.56 -1.99 30.74
N PRO A 228 7.26 -1.94 29.59
CA PRO A 228 6.88 -1.23 28.38
C PRO A 228 5.83 -2.00 27.53
N VAL A 229 4.93 -1.26 26.88
CA VAL A 229 3.90 -1.85 25.98
C VAL A 229 4.03 -1.26 24.59
N LEU A 230 4.14 -2.13 23.58
CA LEU A 230 4.17 -1.76 22.17
C LEU A 230 2.77 -1.65 21.60
N TYR A 231 2.47 -0.52 20.97
CA TYR A 231 1.22 -0.24 20.29
C TYR A 231 1.47 -0.02 18.80
N GLU A 232 0.54 -0.50 18.00
CA GLU A 232 0.45 -0.24 16.57
C GLU A 232 -0.85 0.49 16.27
N ARG A 233 -0.75 1.57 15.50
CA ARG A 233 -1.90 2.33 15.01
C ARG A 233 -2.05 2.09 13.53
N HIS A 234 -3.20 1.58 13.10
CA HIS A 234 -3.56 1.51 11.68
C HIS A 234 -4.78 2.38 11.38
N CYS A 235 -4.76 3.09 10.25
CA CYS A 235 -5.92 3.87 9.81
C CYS A 235 -6.79 3.09 8.83
N LEU A 236 -8.07 2.86 9.17
CA LEU A 236 -9.02 2.20 8.25
C LEU A 236 -9.39 3.04 7.03
N VAL A 237 -9.04 4.34 7.02
CA VAL A 237 -9.23 5.20 5.85
C VAL A 237 -8.02 5.12 4.92
N CYS A 238 -6.87 5.66 5.32
CA CYS A 238 -5.71 5.78 4.41
C CYS A 238 -4.72 4.61 4.50
N SER A 239 -4.93 3.63 5.38
CA SER A 239 -4.01 2.51 5.62
C SER A 239 -2.63 2.93 6.14
N SER A 240 -2.49 4.14 6.72
CA SER A 240 -1.26 4.53 7.41
C SER A 240 -1.02 3.64 8.62
N LEU A 241 0.23 3.24 8.83
CA LEU A 241 0.68 2.46 9.97
C LEU A 241 1.70 3.28 10.79
N SER A 242 1.55 3.33 12.11
CA SER A 242 2.56 3.91 12.99
C SER A 242 2.64 3.19 14.34
N GLY A 243 3.87 2.95 14.80
CA GLY A 243 4.14 2.34 16.11
C GLY A 243 4.43 3.38 17.19
N TYR A 244 4.14 3.04 18.44
CA TYR A 244 4.71 3.73 19.60
C TYR A 244 4.78 2.79 20.81
N ILE A 245 5.71 3.04 21.72
CA ILE A 245 5.85 2.32 22.98
C ILE A 245 5.47 3.23 24.13
N ARG A 246 4.70 2.74 25.10
CA ARG A 246 4.63 3.40 26.41
C ARG A 246 5.63 2.76 27.34
N MET A 247 6.38 3.58 28.07
CA MET A 247 7.43 3.13 28.99
C MET A 247 7.60 4.11 30.15
N HIS A 248 8.31 3.71 31.20
CA HIS A 248 8.72 4.63 32.27
C HIS A 248 10.02 5.34 31.89
N CYS A 249 10.09 6.64 32.15
CA CYS A 249 11.32 7.42 32.06
C CYS A 249 12.35 6.87 33.06
N PRO A 250 13.54 6.44 32.63
CA PRO A 250 14.57 5.92 33.54
C PRO A 250 15.06 6.93 34.57
N ALA A 251 14.96 8.24 34.29
CA ALA A 251 15.44 9.28 35.18
C ALA A 251 14.44 9.67 36.28
N CYS A 252 13.13 9.65 36.00
CA CYS A 252 12.11 10.16 36.94
C CYS A 252 10.90 9.26 37.16
N GLY A 253 10.83 8.10 36.50
CA GLY A 253 9.75 7.12 36.61
C GLY A 253 8.43 7.50 35.93
N GLU A 254 8.32 8.72 35.39
CA GLU A 254 7.11 9.17 34.71
C GLU A 254 6.84 8.34 33.46
N GLU A 255 5.58 7.98 33.22
CA GLU A 255 5.19 7.34 31.98
C GLU A 255 5.36 8.30 30.80
N MET A 256 5.98 7.81 29.73
CA MET A 256 6.19 8.57 28.51
C MET A 256 6.00 7.71 27.26
N PRO A 257 5.50 8.31 26.15
CA PRO A 257 5.47 7.64 24.87
C PRO A 257 6.83 7.76 24.16
N CYS A 258 7.31 6.66 23.61
CA CYS A 258 8.41 6.58 22.66
C CYS A 258 7.79 6.36 21.27
N GLN A 259 7.74 7.41 20.45
CA GLN A 259 7.17 7.35 19.10
C GLN A 259 8.14 6.66 18.13
N GLN A 260 7.60 6.05 17.08
CA GLN A 260 8.40 5.65 15.91
C GLN A 260 9.13 6.86 15.31
N GLY A 261 10.34 6.67 14.79
CA GLY A 261 11.14 7.73 14.19
C GLY A 261 12.46 7.94 14.94
N GLU A 262 12.73 9.15 15.41
CA GLU A 262 14.04 9.61 15.93
C GLU A 262 14.67 8.69 16.98
N PHE A 263 16.00 8.56 16.98
CA PHE A 263 16.77 7.74 17.93
C PHE A 263 16.78 8.23 19.39
N THR A 264 16.16 9.37 19.70
CA THR A 264 16.10 9.89 21.06
C THR A 264 14.65 10.07 21.51
N VAL A 265 14.42 9.94 22.81
CA VAL A 265 13.12 10.19 23.43
C VAL A 265 13.27 11.16 24.58
N ARG A 266 12.51 12.26 24.53
CA ARG A 266 12.52 13.31 25.56
C ARG A 266 11.40 13.07 26.57
N CYS A 267 11.74 12.99 27.85
CA CYS A 267 10.74 12.93 28.91
C CYS A 267 10.08 14.31 29.09
N SER A 268 8.75 14.37 29.01
CA SER A 268 7.99 15.61 29.17
C SER A 268 8.04 16.22 30.58
N LYS A 269 8.41 15.43 31.60
CA LYS A 269 8.45 15.86 33.01
C LYS A 269 9.82 16.35 33.46
N CYS A 270 10.86 15.55 33.27
CA CYS A 270 12.21 15.88 33.73
C CYS A 270 13.11 16.49 32.63
N ASP A 271 12.60 16.59 31.40
CA ASP A 271 13.26 17.17 30.24
C ASP A 271 14.55 16.47 29.78
N VAL A 272 14.83 15.30 30.33
CA VAL A 272 15.99 14.48 29.97
C VAL A 272 15.72 13.80 28.63
N ASN A 273 16.70 13.86 27.74
CA ASN A 273 16.74 13.08 26.51
C ASN A 273 17.42 11.74 26.80
N HIS A 274 16.77 10.67 26.37
CA HIS A 274 17.29 9.32 26.44
C HIS A 274 17.62 8.83 25.03
N ASP A 275 18.71 8.07 24.90
CA ASP A 275 18.93 7.25 23.72
C ASP A 275 17.89 6.11 23.70
N ARG A 276 17.23 5.90 22.57
CA ARG A 276 16.17 4.89 22.46
C ARG A 276 16.69 3.47 22.55
N TYR A 277 17.91 3.21 22.07
CA TYR A 277 18.50 1.88 22.19
C TYR A 277 18.78 1.58 23.66
N ASP A 278 19.42 2.50 24.38
CA ASP A 278 19.77 2.30 25.80
C ASP A 278 18.56 2.04 26.71
N VAL A 279 17.40 2.62 26.39
CA VAL A 279 16.19 2.50 27.24
C VAL A 279 15.23 1.39 26.81
N LEU A 280 15.41 0.85 25.60
CA LEU A 280 14.59 -0.25 25.08
C LEU A 280 15.35 -1.58 25.04
N ASP A 281 16.68 -1.57 25.06
CA ASP A 281 17.46 -2.81 25.09
C ASP A 281 17.42 -3.46 26.48
N GLU A 282 16.81 -4.64 26.53
CA GLU A 282 16.67 -5.42 27.75
C GLU A 282 17.71 -6.54 27.86
N SER A 283 18.73 -6.56 27.00
CA SER A 283 19.76 -7.61 26.92
C SER A 283 20.36 -7.99 28.28
N GLN A 284 20.60 -7.01 29.16
CA GLN A 284 21.16 -7.23 30.50
C GLN A 284 20.25 -8.03 31.44
N PHE A 285 18.94 -8.07 31.16
CA PHE A 285 17.95 -8.80 31.94
C PHE A 285 17.67 -10.20 31.38
N HIS A 286 18.30 -10.56 30.26
CA HIS A 286 18.24 -11.86 29.63
C HIS A 286 19.60 -12.57 29.69
N SER A 287 19.59 -13.90 29.79
CA SER A 287 20.82 -14.72 29.86
C SER A 287 20.98 -15.61 28.62
N ASN A 288 20.37 -15.21 27.50
CA ASN A 288 20.34 -16.02 26.29
C ASN A 288 21.59 -15.79 25.44
N TRP A 289 22.17 -16.88 24.94
CA TRP A 289 23.29 -16.86 24.00
C TRP A 289 22.95 -16.13 22.68
N ASP A 290 21.66 -16.14 22.30
CA ASP A 290 21.18 -15.50 21.06
C ASP A 290 21.35 -13.96 21.06
N ASP A 291 21.56 -13.35 22.23
CA ASP A 291 21.73 -11.90 22.36
C ASP A 291 23.18 -11.44 22.03
N GLU A 292 24.13 -12.37 21.85
CA GLU A 292 25.53 -12.07 21.46
C GLU A 292 25.62 -11.35 20.11
N PHE A 293 24.63 -11.53 19.24
CA PHE A 293 24.62 -10.94 17.90
C PHE A 293 23.91 -9.59 17.82
N LEU A 294 23.56 -8.99 18.96
CA LEU A 294 23.00 -7.64 19.03
C LEU A 294 24.10 -6.56 19.09
N PRO A 295 23.87 -5.34 18.55
CA PRO A 295 22.65 -4.91 17.87
C PRO A 295 22.52 -5.51 16.47
N ALA A 296 21.31 -5.97 16.13
CA ALA A 296 21.00 -6.56 14.83
C ALA A 296 20.49 -5.52 13.82
N GLY A 297 20.46 -5.88 12.53
CA GLY A 297 19.92 -5.05 11.46
C GLY A 297 18.42 -5.27 11.23
N CYS A 298 17.72 -4.19 10.86
CA CYS A 298 16.30 -4.21 10.53
C CYS A 298 16.09 -4.03 9.02
N THR A 299 15.57 -5.05 8.34
CA THR A 299 15.23 -5.00 6.91
C THR A 299 13.99 -4.16 6.64
N GLN A 300 13.11 -3.93 7.63
CA GLN A 300 11.92 -3.09 7.47
C GLN A 300 12.25 -1.62 7.23
N CYS A 301 13.30 -1.10 7.87
CA CYS A 301 13.78 0.27 7.66
C CYS A 301 15.16 0.35 7.00
N MET A 302 15.73 -0.80 6.60
CA MET A 302 17.07 -0.92 6.02
C MET A 302 18.15 -0.23 6.86
N ARG A 303 18.08 -0.37 8.19
CA ARG A 303 19.07 0.18 9.12
C ARG A 303 19.84 -0.94 9.82
N PRO A 304 21.17 -0.96 9.76
CA PRO A 304 21.98 -1.87 10.56
C PRO A 304 22.05 -1.39 12.01
N GLY A 305 22.20 -2.33 12.96
CA GLY A 305 22.51 -2.00 14.36
C GLY A 305 21.41 -1.25 15.12
N THR A 306 20.14 -1.43 14.75
CA THR A 306 18.99 -0.77 15.40
C THR A 306 18.09 -1.74 16.14
N VAL A 307 18.29 -3.05 16.02
CA VAL A 307 17.45 -4.06 16.66
C VAL A 307 18.06 -4.46 18.01
N ALA A 308 17.27 -4.34 19.06
CA ALA A 308 17.62 -4.64 20.45
C ALA A 308 16.76 -5.79 21.01
N LYS A 309 17.16 -6.31 22.19
CA LYS A 309 16.37 -7.31 22.92
C LYS A 309 15.16 -6.63 23.56
N PHE A 310 13.96 -7.17 23.38
CA PHE A 310 12.74 -6.59 23.95
C PHE A 310 11.71 -7.67 24.31
N GLY A 311 11.49 -7.87 25.61
CA GLY A 311 10.61 -8.90 26.13
C GLY A 311 10.92 -10.31 25.58
N ASN A 312 9.94 -10.95 24.97
CA ASN A 312 10.07 -12.29 24.38
C ASN A 312 10.57 -12.31 22.92
N GLY A 313 11.05 -11.19 22.40
CA GLY A 313 11.52 -11.07 21.02
C GLY A 313 12.57 -9.98 20.86
N TYR A 314 12.51 -9.28 19.74
CA TYR A 314 13.48 -8.27 19.33
C TYR A 314 12.75 -7.08 18.70
N LEU A 315 13.21 -5.87 18.98
CA LEU A 315 12.56 -4.64 18.55
C LEU A 315 13.55 -3.74 17.81
N CYS A 316 13.16 -3.26 16.63
CA CYS A 316 13.89 -2.17 15.97
C CYS A 316 13.60 -0.84 16.69
N THR A 317 14.63 -0.22 17.26
CA THR A 317 14.54 1.01 18.04
C THR A 317 14.31 2.26 17.18
N GLU A 318 14.28 2.13 15.86
CA GLU A 318 13.93 3.23 14.93
C GLU A 318 12.46 3.09 14.48
N CYS A 319 12.15 2.00 13.75
CA CYS A 319 10.85 1.79 13.12
C CYS A 319 9.83 1.04 13.99
N LEU A 320 10.22 0.58 15.18
CA LEU A 320 9.38 -0.17 16.14
C LEU A 320 8.79 -1.48 15.61
N SER A 321 9.36 -2.03 14.53
CA SER A 321 9.04 -3.39 14.08
C SER A 321 9.52 -4.40 15.11
N PHE A 322 8.65 -5.36 15.44
CA PHE A 322 8.91 -6.40 16.43
C PHE A 322 9.03 -7.77 15.78
N PHE A 323 10.08 -8.51 16.13
CA PHE A 323 10.46 -9.79 15.55
C PHE A 323 10.53 -10.85 16.65
N LYS A 324 9.99 -12.04 16.40
CA LYS A 324 10.08 -13.16 17.35
C LYS A 324 11.43 -13.89 17.28
N THR A 325 12.10 -13.83 16.14
CA THR A 325 13.36 -14.53 15.87
C THR A 325 14.25 -13.66 15.00
N LEU A 326 15.55 -13.82 15.15
CA LEU A 326 16.58 -13.28 14.25
C LEU A 326 17.32 -14.43 13.57
N MET A 327 17.95 -14.13 12.45
CA MET A 327 18.82 -15.04 11.71
C MET A 327 20.19 -14.39 11.53
N VAL A 328 21.24 -15.19 11.40
CA VAL A 328 22.62 -14.71 11.21
C VAL A 328 23.02 -14.93 9.76
N CYS A 329 23.50 -13.88 9.09
CA CYS A 329 24.06 -14.00 7.75
C CYS A 329 25.37 -14.81 7.78
N GLU A 330 25.45 -15.87 6.98
CA GLU A 330 26.62 -16.76 6.95
C GLU A 330 27.86 -16.10 6.31
N CYS A 331 27.68 -14.99 5.58
CA CYS A 331 28.80 -14.25 4.99
C CYS A 331 29.41 -13.21 5.95
N CYS A 332 28.59 -12.33 6.54
CA CYS A 332 29.09 -11.23 7.37
C CYS A 332 28.90 -11.45 8.88
N ASN A 333 28.26 -12.55 9.28
CA ASN A 333 27.94 -12.90 10.65
C ASN A 333 27.07 -11.85 11.39
N HIS A 334 26.39 -10.98 10.65
CA HIS A 334 25.47 -9.98 11.22
C HIS A 334 24.09 -10.60 11.42
N ALA A 335 23.48 -10.41 12.59
CA ALA A 335 22.11 -10.81 12.84
C ALA A 335 21.12 -9.81 12.22
N ILE A 336 20.06 -10.33 11.61
CA ILE A 336 19.00 -9.58 10.94
C ILE A 336 17.66 -10.33 11.03
N ASP A 337 16.55 -9.64 10.77
CA ASP A 337 15.21 -10.24 10.84
C ASP A 337 14.87 -11.19 9.67
N SER A 338 15.58 -11.07 8.55
CA SER A 338 15.39 -11.92 7.37
C SER A 338 16.71 -12.20 6.66
N VAL A 339 17.08 -13.47 6.45
CA VAL A 339 18.28 -13.88 5.69
C VAL A 339 17.84 -14.70 4.48
N GLN A 340 18.39 -14.41 3.30
CA GLN A 340 18.14 -15.20 2.09
C GLN A 340 18.84 -16.57 2.15
N GLU A 341 18.29 -17.58 1.46
CA GLU A 341 18.99 -18.84 1.28
C GLU A 341 20.37 -18.64 0.62
N LEU A 342 21.35 -19.44 1.05
CA LEU A 342 22.75 -19.36 0.58
C LEU A 342 23.39 -17.98 0.82
N SER A 343 23.11 -17.39 1.99
CA SER A 343 23.65 -16.07 2.38
C SER A 343 25.17 -16.00 2.40
N TYR A 344 25.89 -17.13 2.52
CA TYR A 344 27.34 -17.15 2.33
C TYR A 344 27.76 -16.72 0.91
N ILE A 345 26.96 -17.02 -0.12
CA ILE A 345 27.20 -16.60 -1.51
C ILE A 345 26.55 -15.24 -1.78
N ARG A 346 25.24 -15.13 -1.49
CA ARG A 346 24.41 -13.98 -1.91
C ARG A 346 24.46 -12.81 -0.95
N GLY A 347 24.98 -13.02 0.24
CA GLY A 347 24.94 -12.04 1.31
C GLY A 347 23.56 -11.88 1.92
N CYS A 348 23.35 -10.72 2.52
CA CYS A 348 22.08 -10.29 3.08
C CYS A 348 21.78 -8.84 2.65
N ASP A 349 20.70 -8.24 3.14
CA ASP A 349 20.35 -6.85 2.81
C ASP A 349 21.42 -5.81 3.21
N PHE A 350 22.46 -6.21 3.96
CA PHE A 350 23.57 -5.35 4.37
C PHE A 350 24.95 -5.81 3.88
N CYS A 351 25.06 -6.87 3.07
CA CYS A 351 26.33 -7.27 2.46
C CYS A 351 26.13 -7.95 1.10
N ASP A 352 27.12 -7.79 0.21
CA ASP A 352 27.07 -8.35 -1.15
C ASP A 352 27.32 -9.87 -1.22
N GLY A 353 27.57 -10.53 -0.08
CA GLY A 353 28.00 -11.93 -0.05
C GLY A 353 29.46 -12.15 -0.46
N ASP A 354 29.85 -13.41 -0.59
CA ASP A 354 31.21 -13.76 -0.97
C ASP A 354 31.41 -13.66 -2.49
N LYS A 355 32.09 -12.57 -2.89
CA LYS A 355 32.37 -12.25 -4.30
C LYS A 355 33.14 -13.34 -5.05
N ARG A 356 33.81 -14.27 -4.35
CA ARG A 356 34.52 -15.40 -4.97
C ARG A 356 33.58 -16.35 -5.74
N TYR A 357 32.28 -16.34 -5.43
CA TYR A 357 31.28 -17.22 -6.04
C TYR A 357 30.33 -16.50 -7.02
N MET A 358 30.58 -15.22 -7.31
CA MET A 358 29.75 -14.39 -8.20
C MET A 358 30.26 -14.36 -9.66
N ASP A 359 31.46 -14.90 -9.93
CA ASP A 359 32.15 -14.81 -11.23
C ASP A 359 32.04 -16.09 -12.11
N ASP A 360 31.12 -17.03 -11.81
CA ASP A 360 30.85 -18.23 -12.63
C ASP A 360 29.50 -18.18 -13.37
#